data_AF-A0A376EA72-F1
#
_entry.id   AF-A0A376EA72-F1
#
_cell.length_a   1.000
_cell.length_b   1.000
_cell.length_c   1.000
_cell.angle_alpha   90.00
_cell.angle_beta   90.00
_cell.angle_gamma   90.00
#
_symmetry.space_group_name_H-M   'P 1'
#
loop_
_entity.id
_entity.type
_entity.pdbx_description
1 polymer ?
#
loop_
_entity_poly.entity_id
_entity_poly.type
_entity_poly.pdbx_seq_one_letter_code
_entity_poly.pdbx_strand_id
1 'polypeptide(L)'
;MKPEQKFLTPLTAENGFLSGLVLNGWQRIAKPEGNQTISFGHQITYKPTEKITLNSSSFIGNDKSKEEKRMRYFHDLYGSFQLTDQFSALLGI
;
A
#
# COMPACT_ATOMS: atom_id res chain seq x y z
N MET A 1 -5.99 19.51 11.72
CA MET A 1 -6.39 18.10 11.48
C MET A 1 -5.11 17.27 11.47
N LYS A 2 -5.01 16.21 12.28
CA LYS A 2 -3.76 15.42 12.35
C LYS A 2 -3.48 14.78 10.99
N PRO A 3 -2.27 14.92 10.44
CA PRO A 3 -1.94 14.33 9.16
C PRO A 3 -1.67 12.84 9.38
N GLU A 4 -2.73 12.04 9.32
CA GLU A 4 -2.66 10.59 9.52
C GLU A 4 -3.20 9.89 8.27
N GLN A 5 -2.50 8.85 7.82
CA GLN A 5 -3.02 7.93 6.84
C GLN A 5 -4.05 7.06 7.54
N LYS A 6 -5.27 6.98 6.98
CA LYS A 6 -6.35 6.21 7.59
C LYS A 6 -6.48 4.88 6.90
N PHE A 7 -6.24 3.83 7.65
CA PHE A 7 -6.60 2.47 7.28
C PHE A 7 -8.11 2.32 7.51
N LEU A 8 -8.81 1.78 6.51
CA LEU A 8 -10.14 1.21 6.79
C LEU A 8 -9.95 -0.01 7.69
N THR A 9 -11.00 -0.41 8.41
CA THR A 9 -10.93 -1.57 9.30
C THR A 9 -10.34 -2.77 8.56
N PRO A 10 -9.16 -3.27 8.97
CA PRO A 10 -8.53 -4.38 8.28
C PRO A 10 -9.33 -5.66 8.53
N LEU A 11 -9.46 -6.46 7.48
CA LEU A 11 -9.92 -7.83 7.57
C LEU A 11 -8.71 -8.71 7.87
N THR A 12 -8.66 -9.26 9.08
CA THR A 12 -7.57 -10.14 9.51
C THR A 12 -8.03 -11.60 9.45
N ALA A 13 -7.17 -12.46 8.94
CA ALA A 13 -7.29 -13.91 8.96
C ALA A 13 -6.06 -14.50 9.66
N GLU A 14 -6.09 -15.79 9.94
CA GLU A 14 -4.96 -16.51 10.56
C GLU A 14 -3.65 -16.29 9.78
N ASN A 15 -3.73 -16.35 8.46
CA ASN A 15 -2.58 -16.32 7.56
C ASN A 15 -2.38 -14.96 6.88
N GLY A 16 -2.95 -13.87 7.38
CA GLY A 16 -2.75 -12.57 6.73
C GLY A 16 -3.79 -11.50 7.04
N PHE A 17 -3.74 -10.43 6.25
CA PHE A 17 -4.73 -9.35 6.33
C PHE A 17 -4.96 -8.66 4.99
N LEU A 18 -6.12 -8.02 4.89
CA LEU A 18 -6.53 -7.14 3.81
C LEU A 18 -7.03 -5.83 4.41
N SER A 19 -6.59 -4.70 3.87
CA SER A 19 -7.04 -3.37 4.26
C SER A 19 -7.25 -2.49 3.03
N GLY A 20 -8.34 -1.72 3.03
CA GLY A 20 -8.45 -0.53 2.18
C GLY A 20 -7.79 0.67 2.85
N LEU A 21 -7.34 1.64 2.06
CA LEU A 21 -6.65 2.84 2.53
C LEU A 21 -7.33 4.12 2.02
N VAL A 22 -7.38 5.14 2.88
CA VAL A 22 -7.67 6.53 2.50
C VAL A 22 -6.47 7.39 2.86
N LEU A 23 -5.90 8.06 1.86
CA LEU A 23 -4.55 8.61 1.91
C LEU A 23 -4.51 10.10 1.60
N ASN A 24 -3.51 10.77 2.19
CA ASN A 24 -3.22 12.19 1.97
C ASN A 24 -2.35 12.44 0.73
N GLY A 25 -1.78 11.40 0.13
CA GLY A 25 -0.86 11.53 -1.01
C GLY A 25 0.14 10.37 -1.03
N TRP A 26 0.95 10.30 -2.08
CA TRP A 26 1.98 9.26 -2.19
C TRP A 26 3.19 9.63 -1.34
N GLN A 27 3.54 8.81 -0.36
CA GLN A 27 4.65 9.10 0.58
C GLN A 27 4.48 10.48 1.27
N ARG A 28 3.24 10.92 1.50
CA ARG A 28 2.93 12.19 2.16
C ARG A 28 2.13 11.98 3.43
N ILE A 29 2.56 12.68 4.47
CA ILE A 29 1.84 12.77 5.75
C ILE A 29 0.67 13.76 5.60
N ALA A 30 0.90 14.93 4.98
CA ALA A 30 -0.11 15.97 4.73
C ALA A 30 -0.38 16.20 3.23
N LYS A 31 -1.63 16.53 2.89
CA LYS A 31 -2.06 16.86 1.52
C LYS A 31 -1.37 18.13 1.03
N PRO A 32 -0.96 18.22 -0.25
CA PRO A 32 -0.54 19.47 -0.87
C PRO A 32 -1.64 20.53 -0.77
N GLU A 33 -1.25 21.79 -0.62
CA GLU A 33 -2.19 22.91 -0.57
C GLU A 33 -3.05 22.97 -1.84
N GLY A 34 -4.33 23.24 -1.68
CA GLY A 34 -5.30 23.26 -2.79
C GLY A 34 -5.66 21.88 -3.36
N ASN A 35 -5.03 20.77 -2.94
CA ASN A 35 -5.42 19.44 -3.40
C ASN A 35 -6.61 18.89 -2.60
N GLN A 36 -7.77 18.88 -3.25
CA GLN A 36 -9.03 18.37 -2.67
C GLN A 36 -9.33 16.92 -3.08
N THR A 37 -8.42 16.26 -3.81
CA THR A 37 -8.65 14.90 -4.31
C THR A 37 -8.51 13.89 -3.16
N ILE A 38 -9.32 12.84 -3.18
CA ILE A 38 -9.16 11.68 -2.30
C ILE A 38 -8.23 10.69 -2.99
N SER A 39 -7.20 10.25 -2.28
CA SER A 39 -6.33 9.15 -2.72
C SER A 39 -6.71 7.90 -1.95
N PHE A 40 -6.68 6.76 -2.61
CA PHE A 40 -7.03 5.46 -2.03
C PHE A 40 -6.01 4.40 -2.44
N GLY A 41 -6.10 3.25 -1.79
CA GLY A 41 -5.23 2.12 -2.07
C GLY A 41 -5.70 0.89 -1.32
N HIS A 42 -4.98 -0.21 -1.53
CA HIS A 42 -5.15 -1.43 -0.76
C HIS A 42 -3.82 -1.88 -0.17
N GLN A 43 -3.91 -2.70 0.86
CA GLN A 43 -2.82 -3.44 1.46
C GLN A 43 -3.27 -4.87 1.69
N ILE A 44 -2.53 -5.80 1.11
CA ILE A 44 -2.77 -7.24 1.23
C ILE A 44 -1.46 -7.87 1.67
N THR A 45 -1.51 -8.67 2.73
CA THR A 45 -0.40 -9.55 3.10
C THR A 45 -0.97 -10.92 3.35
N TYR A 46 -0.37 -11.93 2.71
CA TYR A 46 -0.75 -13.32 2.86
C TYR A 46 0.49 -14.18 3.11
N LYS A 47 0.41 -15.02 4.14
CA LYS A 47 1.48 -15.87 4.65
C LYS A 47 0.95 -17.31 4.76
N PRO A 48 0.88 -18.05 3.64
CA PRO A 48 0.35 -19.42 3.66
C PRO A 48 1.17 -20.37 4.53
N THR A 49 2.46 -20.06 4.72
CA THR A 49 3.38 -20.74 5.63
C THR A 49 4.33 -19.71 6.22
N GLU A 50 5.14 -20.09 7.21
CA GLU A 50 6.18 -19.22 7.79
C GLU A 50 7.28 -18.84 6.79
N LYS A 51 7.44 -19.61 5.71
CA LYS A 51 8.51 -19.43 4.70
C LYS A 51 8.09 -18.57 3.51
N ILE A 52 6.81 -18.25 3.38
CA ILE A 52 6.26 -17.56 2.20
C ILE A 52 5.49 -16.34 2.66
N THR A 53 5.83 -15.18 2.11
CA THR A 53 5.04 -13.96 2.23
C THR A 53 4.71 -13.45 0.83
N LEU A 54 3.42 -13.28 0.56
CA LEU A 54 2.92 -12.56 -0.60
C LEU A 54 2.38 -11.21 -0.12
N ASN A 55 2.78 -10.14 -0.78
CA ASN A 55 2.33 -8.80 -0.47
C ASN A 55 1.88 -8.10 -1.74
N SER A 56 0.78 -7.37 -1.63
CA SER A 56 0.30 -6.49 -2.67
C SER A 56 -0.16 -5.19 -2.05
N SER A 57 0.35 -4.09 -2.59
CA SER A 57 -0.09 -2.76 -2.22
C SER A 57 -0.37 -1.90 -3.44
N SER A 58 -1.27 -0.94 -3.28
CA SER A 58 -1.59 -0.01 -4.36
C SER A 58 -1.78 1.40 -3.87
N PHE A 59 -1.61 2.34 -4.81
CA PHE A 59 -1.97 3.73 -4.65
C PHE A 59 -2.62 4.25 -5.91
N ILE A 60 -3.76 4.90 -5.74
CA ILE A 60 -4.46 5.63 -6.80
C ILE A 60 -4.84 6.99 -6.23
N GLY A 61 -4.31 8.05 -6.81
CA GLY A 61 -4.56 9.39 -6.29
C GLY A 61 -3.82 10.52 -7.00
N ASN A 62 -4.23 11.75 -6.74
CA ASN A 62 -3.52 12.95 -7.18
C ASN A 62 -2.59 13.44 -6.07
N ASP A 63 -1.33 13.68 -6.42
CA ASP A 63 -0.31 14.18 -5.48
C ASP A 63 0.17 15.61 -5.80
N LYS A 64 -0.58 16.32 -6.67
CA LYS A 64 -0.30 17.68 -7.13
C LYS A 64 -1.39 18.67 -6.70
N SER A 65 -1.12 19.97 -6.88
CA SER A 65 -2.12 21.02 -6.66
C SER A 65 -3.32 20.84 -7.60
N LYS A 66 -4.39 21.61 -7.39
CA LYS A 66 -5.58 21.57 -8.25
C LYS A 66 -5.26 21.95 -9.70
N GLU A 67 -4.37 22.92 -9.89
CA GLU A 67 -3.97 23.47 -11.20
C GLU A 67 -3.11 22.48 -12.00
N GLU A 68 -2.28 21.70 -11.30
CA GLU A 68 -1.38 20.72 -11.91
C GLU A 68 -1.85 19.27 -11.67
N LYS A 69 -3.16 19.07 -11.52
CA LYS A 69 -3.74 17.78 -11.13
C LYS A 69 -3.18 16.65 -12.01
N ARG A 70 -2.51 15.70 -11.38
CA ARG A 70 -1.93 14.53 -12.04
C ARG A 70 -2.17 13.29 -11.21
N MET A 71 -2.92 12.36 -11.79
CA MET A 71 -3.16 11.05 -11.18
C MET A 71 -1.89 10.21 -11.24
N ARG A 72 -1.57 9.56 -10.13
CA ARG A 72 -0.60 8.49 -10.03
C ARG A 72 -1.34 7.19 -9.78
N TYR A 73 -0.98 6.19 -10.56
CA TYR A 73 -1.37 4.80 -10.38
C TYR A 73 -0.09 4.05 -10.06
N PHE A 74 -0.09 3.35 -8.93
CA PHE A 74 1.05 2.57 -8.49
C PHE A 74 0.54 1.27 -7.91
N HIS A 75 1.28 0.21 -8.20
CA HIS A 75 1.08 -1.10 -7.64
C HIS A 75 2.44 -1.69 -7.33
N ASP A 76 2.58 -2.29 -6.17
CA ASP A 76 3.74 -3.06 -5.76
C ASP A 76 3.24 -4.44 -5.41
N LEU A 77 3.66 -5.42 -6.20
CA LEU A 77 3.36 -6.82 -5.98
C LEU A 77 4.66 -7.57 -5.80
N TYR A 78 4.83 -8.22 -4.66
CA TYR A 78 5.99 -9.07 -4.45
C TYR A 78 5.69 -10.34 -3.66
N GLY A 79 6.55 -11.32 -3.84
CA GLY A 79 6.65 -12.52 -3.04
C GLY A 79 8.05 -12.65 -2.44
N SER A 80 8.10 -13.01 -1.16
CA SER A 80 9.32 -13.39 -0.44
C SER A 80 9.24 -14.87 -0.06
N PHE A 81 10.30 -15.61 -0.37
CA PHE A 81 10.37 -17.06 -0.22
C PHE A 81 11.68 -17.46 0.47
N GLN A 82 11.59 -18.08 1.64
CA GLN A 82 12.73 -18.74 2.27
C GLN A 82 12.95 -20.11 1.62
N LEU A 83 14.02 -20.26 0.85
CA LEU A 83 14.31 -21.47 0.08
C LEU A 83 15.06 -22.51 0.95
N THR A 84 16.05 -22.05 1.70
CA THR A 84 16.82 -22.81 2.71
C THR A 84 17.10 -21.92 3.90
N ASP A 85 17.74 -22.37 4.96
CA ASP A 85 18.07 -21.51 6.12
C ASP A 85 19.08 -20.39 5.78
N GLN A 86 19.73 -20.44 4.61
CA GLN A 86 20.74 -19.49 4.18
C GLN A 86 20.33 -18.67 2.95
N PHE A 87 19.32 -19.11 2.20
CA PHE A 87 18.92 -18.48 0.94
C PHE A 87 17.44 -18.10 0.93
N SER A 88 17.17 -16.87 0.51
CA SER A 88 15.83 -16.34 0.25
C SER A 88 15.74 -15.73 -1.14
N ALA A 89 14.58 -15.83 -1.77
CA ALA A 89 14.25 -15.15 -3.02
C ALA A 89 13.19 -14.07 -2.81
N LEU A 90 13.34 -12.96 -3.53
CA LEU A 90 12.34 -11.90 -3.64
C LEU A 90 12.02 -11.69 -5.12
N LEU A 91 10.74 -11.75 -5.48
CA LEU A 91 10.26 -11.56 -6.84
C LEU A 91 9.12 -10.54 -6.81
N GLY A 92 9.10 -9.59 -7.74
CA GLY A 92 8.02 -8.58 -7.77
C GLY A 92 7.98 -7.73 -9.03
N ILE A 93 6.96 -6.88 -9.12
CA ILE A 93 6.67 -5.93 -10.21
C ILE A 93 6.21 -4.57 -9.68
#